data_AF-A0AAD6PGL8-F1
#
_entry.id   AF-A0AAD6PGL8-F1
#
_cell.length_a   1.000
_cell.length_b   1.000
_cell.length_c   1.000
_cell.angle_alpha   90.00
_cell.angle_beta   90.00
_cell.angle_gamma   90.00
#
_symmetry.space_group_name_H-M   'P 1'
#
loop_
_entity.id
_entity.type
_entity.pdbx_description
1 polymer ?
#
loop_
_entity_poly.entity_id
_entity_poly.type
_entity_poly.pdbx_seq_one_letter_code
_entity_poly.pdbx_strand_id
1 'polypeptide(L)'
;MVAGDGHRHLRHGICSCGCQGQPGTECVKYGETPPLLKQNHDPATPVVRCSEHMCPIRVHWHLKESYKQYWRVKITITNFNIMKNYSEWNLVVLHPNLQSLTQVFSFNYAPLNRYGYINDSGMFWGLPFYNDILLQEGKNGNLQTEILLRKDPGYFHFQRRLGFPEKDSIQW
;
A
#
# COMPACT_ATOMS: atom_id res chain seq x y z
N MET A 1 16.04 -11.09 25.21
CA MET A 1 14.85 -10.26 25.45
C MET A 1 13.95 -10.41 24.25
N VAL A 2 12.84 -11.14 24.41
CA VAL A 2 11.85 -11.38 23.36
C VAL A 2 11.10 -10.07 23.15
N ALA A 3 11.21 -9.49 21.96
CA ALA A 3 10.44 -8.31 21.60
C ALA A 3 9.00 -8.75 21.33
N GLY A 4 8.08 -8.34 22.19
CA GLY A 4 6.65 -8.64 22.05
C GLY A 4 6.06 -8.02 20.79
N ASP A 5 5.18 -8.78 20.13
CA ASP A 5 4.34 -8.36 19.02
C ASP A 5 3.56 -7.10 19.38
N GLY A 6 4.01 -5.98 18.82
CA GLY A 6 3.33 -4.70 18.93
C GLY A 6 2.28 -4.53 17.85
N HIS A 7 1.21 -5.32 17.86
CA HIS A 7 0.01 -5.01 17.09
C HIS A 7 -0.68 -3.79 17.71
N ARG A 8 -0.38 -2.59 17.20
CA ARG A 8 -1.20 -1.40 17.47
C ARG A 8 -2.18 -1.19 16.33
N HIS A 9 -3.45 -1.49 16.61
CA HIS A 9 -4.55 -0.80 15.96
C HIS A 9 -4.51 0.67 16.41
N LEU A 10 -3.86 1.51 15.61
CA LEU A 10 -4.11 2.95 15.64
C LEU A 10 -5.56 3.15 15.16
N ARG A 11 -6.51 3.28 16.09
CA ARG A 11 -7.79 3.94 15.81
C ARG A 11 -7.51 5.42 15.59
N HIS A 12 -7.03 5.77 14.40
CA HIS A 12 -7.09 7.14 13.89
C HIS A 12 -8.03 7.11 12.70
N GLY A 13 -9.23 7.66 12.91
CA GLY A 13 -10.23 7.87 11.87
C GLY A 13 -9.77 8.95 10.90
N ILE A 14 -8.89 8.58 9.97
CA ILE A 14 -8.67 9.34 8.75
C ILE A 14 -9.06 8.39 7.62
N CYS A 15 -10.34 8.46 7.24
CA CYS A 15 -10.79 7.85 5.99
C CYS A 15 -10.26 8.71 4.85
N SER A 16 -9.12 8.31 4.29
CA SER A 16 -8.52 8.96 3.11
C SER A 16 -9.39 8.84 1.84
N CYS A 17 -10.42 7.97 1.87
CA CYS A 17 -11.47 7.87 0.87
C CYS A 17 -12.84 7.84 1.58
N GLY A 18 -13.92 8.18 0.88
CA GLY A 18 -15.20 8.55 1.48
C GLY A 18 -15.74 7.56 2.53
N CYS A 19 -16.44 8.06 3.55
CA CYS A 19 -17.02 7.18 4.56
C CYS A 19 -18.32 6.55 4.05
N GLN A 20 -18.65 5.35 4.54
CA GLN A 20 -19.96 4.76 4.32
C GLN A 20 -21.07 5.71 4.83
N GLY A 21 -22.07 5.97 4.00
CA GLY A 21 -23.20 6.85 4.35
C GLY A 21 -23.01 8.33 4.02
N GLN A 22 -21.91 8.70 3.34
CA GLN A 22 -21.75 10.03 2.77
C GLN A 22 -22.42 10.13 1.39
N PRO A 23 -22.98 11.30 1.02
CA PRO A 23 -23.54 11.50 -0.31
C PRO A 23 -22.44 11.32 -1.38
N GLY A 24 -22.70 10.44 -2.36
CA GLY A 24 -21.74 10.09 -3.42
C GLY A 24 -20.86 8.86 -3.13
N THR A 25 -21.01 8.18 -1.99
CA THR A 25 -20.27 6.94 -1.68
C THR A 25 -21.16 5.70 -1.83
N GLU A 26 -21.48 5.32 -3.06
CA GLU A 26 -22.18 4.07 -3.35
C GLU A 26 -21.23 2.86 -3.22
N CYS A 27 -21.69 1.79 -2.58
CA CYS A 27 -20.98 0.52 -2.46
C CYS A 27 -21.94 -0.66 -2.54
N VAL A 28 -21.38 -1.83 -2.84
CA VAL A 28 -22.13 -3.09 -2.91
C VAL A 28 -22.03 -3.82 -1.57
N LYS A 29 -23.15 -4.22 -0.98
CA LYS A 29 -23.11 -5.00 0.28
C LYS A 29 -22.73 -6.45 -0.01
N TYR A 30 -22.30 -7.17 1.02
CA TYR A 30 -22.07 -8.61 0.91
C TYR A 30 -23.37 -9.34 0.55
N GLY A 31 -23.33 -10.17 -0.49
CA GLY A 31 -24.47 -10.91 -1.00
C GLY A 31 -25.31 -10.17 -2.05
N GLU A 32 -25.10 -8.87 -2.25
CA GLU A 32 -25.73 -8.13 -3.34
C GLU A 32 -24.93 -8.32 -4.64
N THR A 33 -25.64 -8.37 -5.77
CA THR A 33 -25.00 -8.34 -7.08
C THR A 33 -24.70 -6.89 -7.44
N PRO A 34 -23.49 -6.59 -7.95
CA PRO A 34 -23.14 -5.25 -8.39
C PRO A 34 -24.16 -4.75 -9.43
N PRO A 35 -24.72 -3.52 -9.30
CA PRO A 35 -25.73 -3.00 -10.22
C PRO A 35 -25.28 -2.94 -11.69
N LEU A 36 -23.97 -2.94 -11.92
CA LEU A 36 -23.33 -2.66 -13.21
C LEU A 36 -22.97 -3.90 -14.04
N LEU A 37 -23.40 -5.10 -13.64
CA LEU A 37 -23.33 -6.30 -14.50
C LEU A 37 -24.18 -6.21 -15.80
N LYS A 38 -24.79 -5.05 -16.07
CA LYS A 38 -25.58 -4.75 -17.28
C LYS A 38 -24.83 -3.93 -18.34
N GLN A 39 -23.60 -3.46 -18.09
CA GLN A 39 -22.80 -2.72 -19.07
C GLN A 39 -21.58 -3.54 -19.49
N ASN A 40 -21.43 -3.78 -20.80
CA ASN A 40 -20.30 -4.51 -21.40
C ASN A 40 -18.95 -3.73 -21.36
N HIS A 41 -18.83 -2.73 -20.49
CA HIS A 41 -17.67 -1.85 -20.39
C HIS A 41 -17.23 -1.73 -18.93
N ASP A 42 -15.91 -1.66 -18.71
CA ASP A 42 -15.37 -1.43 -17.38
C ASP A 42 -15.96 -0.13 -16.79
N PRO A 43 -16.46 -0.17 -15.54
CA PRO A 43 -17.07 1.00 -14.94
C PRO A 43 -16.04 2.12 -14.79
N ALA A 44 -16.42 3.34 -15.21
CA ALA A 44 -15.57 4.53 -15.12
C ALA A 44 -15.23 4.88 -13.66
N THR A 45 -16.09 4.49 -12.72
CA THR A 45 -15.89 4.66 -11.28
C THR A 45 -15.57 3.33 -10.61
N PRO A 46 -14.65 3.31 -9.63
CA PRO A 46 -14.36 2.10 -8.87
C PRO A 46 -15.59 1.60 -8.10
N VAL A 47 -15.94 0.33 -8.25
CA VAL A 47 -17.04 -0.30 -7.52
C VAL A 47 -16.45 -1.10 -6.37
N VAL A 48 -16.76 -0.74 -5.13
CA VAL A 48 -16.18 -1.35 -3.93
C VAL A 48 -17.23 -2.05 -3.08
N ARG A 49 -16.81 -3.05 -2.30
CA ARG A 49 -17.64 -3.54 -1.21
C ARG A 49 -17.73 -2.52 -0.10
N CYS A 50 -18.89 -2.45 0.54
CA CYS A 50 -19.06 -1.56 1.69
C CYS A 50 -18.06 -1.92 2.79
N SER A 51 -17.21 -0.95 3.14
CA SER A 51 -16.24 -1.02 4.23
C SER A 51 -16.17 0.33 4.93
N GLU A 52 -15.52 0.40 6.09
CA GLU A 52 -15.42 1.66 6.86
C GLU A 52 -14.70 2.78 6.08
N HIS A 53 -13.77 2.43 5.19
CA HIS A 53 -12.88 3.36 4.50
C HIS A 53 -13.23 3.60 3.02
N MET A 54 -14.02 2.70 2.42
CA MET A 54 -14.47 2.74 1.02
C MET A 54 -13.37 3.00 -0.05
N CYS A 55 -12.10 2.89 0.30
CA CYS A 55 -11.01 3.05 -0.66
C CYS A 55 -10.97 1.85 -1.60
N PRO A 56 -10.89 2.06 -2.92
CA PRO A 56 -10.74 0.97 -3.89
C PRO A 56 -9.40 0.27 -3.75
N ILE A 57 -8.40 0.94 -3.19
CA ILE A 57 -7.09 0.37 -2.92
C ILE A 57 -6.67 0.75 -1.52
N ARG A 58 -5.98 -0.17 -0.84
CA ARG A 58 -5.29 0.09 0.42
C ARG A 58 -3.83 -0.33 0.33
N VAL A 59 -2.96 0.53 0.83
CA VAL A 59 -1.57 0.19 1.09
C VAL A 59 -1.40 0.04 2.59
N HIS A 60 -0.88 -1.11 3.01
CA HIS A 60 -0.64 -1.40 4.40
C HIS A 60 0.85 -1.65 4.63
N TRP A 61 1.41 -0.85 5.54
CA TRP A 61 2.81 -0.91 5.94
C TRP A 61 2.92 -1.60 7.28
N HIS A 62 3.71 -2.66 7.33
CA HIS A 62 3.91 -3.45 8.53
C HIS A 62 5.40 -3.67 8.80
N LEU A 63 5.90 -3.06 9.88
CA LEU A 63 7.25 -3.30 10.36
C LEU A 63 7.30 -4.69 11.02
N LYS A 64 7.81 -5.70 10.29
CA LYS A 64 7.89 -7.09 10.77
C LYS A 64 8.95 -7.23 11.86
N GLU A 65 10.17 -6.82 11.52
CA GLU A 65 11.34 -7.07 12.37
C GLU A 65 12.30 -5.87 12.36
N SER A 66 12.96 -5.70 13.49
CA SER A 66 13.91 -4.61 13.74
C SER A 66 15.24 -5.23 14.15
N TYR A 67 16.08 -5.58 13.17
CA TYR A 67 17.43 -6.10 13.39
C TYR A 67 18.37 -5.01 13.91
N LYS A 68 19.60 -5.34 14.29
CA LYS A 68 20.58 -4.32 14.75
C LYS A 68 20.82 -3.22 13.71
N GLN A 69 20.95 -3.60 12.44
CA GLN A 69 21.34 -2.68 11.35
C GLN A 69 20.20 -2.37 10.37
N TYR A 70 19.10 -3.13 10.39
CA TYR A 70 18.06 -3.05 9.37
C TYR A 70 16.65 -3.10 9.98
N TRP A 71 15.71 -2.40 9.36
CA TRP A 71 14.28 -2.64 9.51
C TRP A 71 13.80 -3.49 8.34
N ARG A 72 13.05 -4.56 8.64
CA ARG A 72 12.34 -5.36 7.65
C ARG A 72 10.88 -4.95 7.64
N VAL A 73 10.48 -4.31 6.55
CA VAL A 73 9.13 -3.76 6.38
C VAL A 73 8.42 -4.57 5.31
N LYS A 74 7.18 -4.98 5.59
CA LYS A 74 6.28 -5.61 4.64
C LYS A 74 5.28 -4.57 4.15
N ILE A 75 5.18 -4.42 2.84
CA ILE A 75 4.16 -3.58 2.21
C ILE A 75 3.15 -4.52 1.57
N THR A 76 1.87 -4.29 1.82
CA THR A 76 0.75 -5.03 1.23
C THR A 76 -0.16 -4.06 0.49
N ILE A 77 -0.32 -4.25 -0.81
CA ILE A 77 -1.26 -3.50 -1.64
C ILE A 77 -2.49 -4.39 -1.83
N THR A 78 -3.66 -3.93 -1.40
CA THR A 78 -4.91 -4.68 -1.50
C THR A 78 -5.89 -3.94 -2.39
N ASN A 79 -6.48 -4.65 -3.33
CA ASN A 79 -7.56 -4.16 -4.17
C ASN A 79 -8.92 -4.53 -3.59
N PHE A 80 -9.74 -3.52 -3.35
CA PHE A 80 -11.11 -3.63 -2.89
C PHE A 80 -12.13 -3.35 -4.00
N ASN A 81 -11.67 -3.02 -5.21
CA ASN A 81 -12.53 -2.91 -6.37
C ASN A 81 -12.98 -4.32 -6.80
N ILE A 82 -14.30 -4.52 -6.93
CA ILE A 82 -14.90 -5.83 -7.23
C ILE A 82 -15.04 -6.09 -8.73
N MET A 83 -14.87 -5.06 -9.57
CA MET A 83 -15.08 -5.12 -11.02
C MET A 83 -13.82 -4.84 -11.84
N LYS A 84 -12.70 -4.44 -11.21
CA LYS A 84 -11.52 -3.96 -11.92
C LYS A 84 -10.23 -4.60 -11.42
N ASN A 85 -9.45 -5.12 -12.37
CA ASN A 85 -8.05 -5.47 -12.21
C ASN A 85 -7.18 -4.27 -12.60
N TYR A 86 -6.01 -4.13 -11.99
CA TYR A 86 -5.04 -3.09 -12.31
C TYR A 86 -3.75 -3.71 -12.82
N SER A 87 -3.47 -3.57 -14.12
CA SER A 87 -2.18 -3.87 -14.74
C SER A 87 -1.24 -2.68 -14.63
N GLU A 88 0.08 -2.91 -14.76
CA GLU A 88 1.10 -1.83 -14.82
C GLU A 88 1.04 -0.84 -13.64
N TRP A 89 0.61 -1.32 -12.48
CA TRP A 89 0.46 -0.50 -11.28
C TRP A 89 1.82 0.03 -10.79
N ASN A 90 1.82 1.27 -10.29
CA ASN A 90 3.01 1.93 -9.77
C ASN A 90 2.74 2.52 -8.38
N LEU A 91 3.35 1.92 -7.35
CA LEU A 91 3.31 2.45 -5.99
C LEU A 91 4.43 3.47 -5.81
N VAL A 92 4.07 4.73 -5.58
CA VAL A 92 5.00 5.81 -5.27
C VAL A 92 4.95 6.10 -3.78
N VAL A 93 6.12 6.05 -3.14
CA VAL A 93 6.28 6.20 -1.70
C VAL A 93 7.23 7.34 -1.42
N LEU A 94 6.85 8.20 -0.47
CA LEU A 94 7.73 9.17 0.15
C LEU A 94 8.03 8.71 1.58
N HIS A 95 9.29 8.37 1.84
CA HIS A 95 9.77 7.94 3.14
C HIS A 95 11.25 8.33 3.30
N PRO A 96 11.63 9.06 4.37
CA PRO A 96 13.00 9.54 4.60
C PRO A 96 14.08 8.45 4.50
N ASN A 97 13.80 7.26 5.05
CA ASN A 97 14.71 6.12 4.99
C ASN A 97 14.79 5.37 3.64
N LEU A 98 14.04 5.74 2.60
CA LEU A 98 14.20 5.14 1.27
C LEU A 98 15.59 5.40 0.67
N GLN A 99 16.25 6.49 1.08
CA GLN A 99 17.65 6.75 0.74
C GLN A 99 18.60 5.63 1.23
N SER A 100 18.18 4.88 2.25
CA SER A 100 18.92 3.78 2.87
C SER A 100 18.30 2.42 2.55
N LEU A 101 17.48 2.33 1.50
CA LEU A 101 16.91 1.08 1.03
C LEU A 101 18.03 0.20 0.44
N THR A 102 18.16 -1.01 0.98
CA THR A 102 19.23 -1.94 0.58
C THR A 102 18.72 -3.09 -0.27
N GLN A 103 17.48 -3.52 -0.07
CA GLN A 103 16.92 -4.65 -0.79
C GLN A 103 15.40 -4.52 -0.90
N VAL A 104 14.88 -4.92 -2.06
CA VAL A 104 13.44 -5.10 -2.33
C VAL A 104 13.24 -6.54 -2.75
N PHE A 105 12.22 -7.18 -2.21
CA PHE A 105 11.84 -8.54 -2.58
C PHE A 105 10.57 -8.52 -3.42
N SER A 106 10.54 -9.36 -4.47
CA SER A 106 9.36 -9.64 -5.29
C SER A 106 8.81 -8.47 -6.13
N PHE A 107 9.29 -7.23 -5.96
CA PHE A 107 8.89 -6.03 -6.68
C PHE A 107 10.13 -5.40 -7.33
N ASN A 108 9.92 -4.63 -8.40
CA ASN A 108 10.93 -3.73 -8.93
C ASN A 108 10.95 -2.42 -8.13
N TYR A 109 12.07 -1.69 -8.18
CA TYR A 109 12.25 -0.41 -7.51
C TYR A 109 13.12 0.55 -8.32
N ALA A 110 12.71 1.81 -8.34
CA ALA A 110 13.55 2.92 -8.81
C ALA A 110 13.40 4.12 -7.86
N PRO A 111 14.50 4.75 -7.43
CA PRO A 111 14.43 6.01 -6.73
C PRO A 111 13.92 7.11 -7.67
N LEU A 112 13.02 7.96 -7.17
CA LEU A 112 12.50 9.12 -7.88
C LEU A 112 13.20 10.38 -7.37
N ASN A 113 14.37 10.68 -7.92
CA ASN A 113 15.15 11.86 -7.51
C ASN A 113 14.49 13.14 -8.05
N ARG A 114 13.54 13.72 -7.32
CA ARG A 114 12.92 15.00 -7.69
C ARG A 114 13.86 16.19 -7.49
N TYR A 115 14.72 16.12 -6.49
CA TYR A 115 15.75 17.11 -6.20
C TYR A 115 17.04 16.32 -6.02
N GLY A 116 18.07 16.59 -6.83
CA GLY A 116 19.26 15.74 -7.03
C GLY A 116 20.13 15.39 -5.80
N TYR A 117 19.67 15.68 -4.59
CA TYR A 117 20.33 15.41 -3.31
C TYR A 117 19.48 14.60 -2.31
N ILE A 118 18.16 14.46 -2.51
CA ILE A 118 17.27 13.77 -1.56
C ILE A 118 16.55 12.63 -2.28
N ASN A 119 16.85 11.39 -1.87
CA ASN A 119 16.27 10.16 -2.42
C ASN A 119 15.21 9.59 -1.44
N ASP A 120 14.36 10.46 -0.92
CA ASP A 120 13.27 10.10 0.00
C ASP A 120 12.05 9.53 -0.75
N SER A 121 12.02 9.64 -2.08
CA SER A 121 10.93 9.21 -2.92
C SER A 121 11.34 8.00 -3.77
N GLY A 122 10.49 6.99 -3.85
CA GLY A 122 10.74 5.79 -4.63
C GLY A 122 9.48 5.24 -5.29
N MET A 123 9.66 4.60 -6.43
CA MET A 123 8.60 3.92 -7.17
C MET A 123 8.81 2.42 -7.12
N PHE A 124 7.74 1.68 -6.86
CA PHE A 124 7.68 0.24 -6.91
C PHE A 124 6.67 -0.22 -7.95
N TRP A 125 6.97 -1.29 -8.67
CA TRP A 125 6.06 -1.89 -9.64
C TRP A 125 6.24 -3.41 -9.73
N GLY A 126 5.29 -4.07 -10.37
CA GLY A 126 5.28 -5.52 -10.53
C GLY A 126 6.40 -6.06 -11.42
N LEU A 127 6.74 -7.33 -11.20
CA LEU A 127 7.51 -8.18 -12.10
C LEU A 127 6.56 -8.77 -13.16
N PRO A 128 6.94 -8.72 -14.46
CA PRO A 128 6.15 -9.33 -15.53
C PRO A 128 5.82 -10.80 -15.23
N PHE A 129 4.58 -11.20 -15.51
CA PHE A 129 4.08 -12.58 -15.34
C PHE A 129 4.06 -13.12 -13.89
N TYR A 130 4.33 -12.29 -12.89
CA TYR A 130 4.30 -12.70 -11.48
C TYR A 130 3.31 -11.86 -10.66
N ASN A 131 3.46 -10.55 -10.70
CA ASN A 131 2.62 -9.59 -9.96
C ASN A 131 2.45 -8.28 -10.72
N ASP A 132 2.52 -8.33 -12.05
CA ASP A 132 2.23 -7.25 -12.99
C ASP A 132 0.74 -6.88 -13.04
N ILE A 133 -0.13 -7.75 -12.52
CA ILE A 133 -1.57 -7.53 -12.40
C ILE A 133 -1.99 -7.63 -10.92
N LEU A 134 -2.56 -6.54 -10.39
CA LEU A 134 -3.28 -6.54 -9.13
C LEU A 134 -4.76 -6.90 -9.41
N LEU A 135 -5.11 -8.13 -9.10
CA LEU A 135 -6.47 -8.65 -9.29
C LEU A 135 -7.48 -7.89 -8.43
N GLN A 136 -8.73 -7.90 -8.89
CA GLN A 136 -9.91 -7.42 -8.16
C GLN A 136 -10.06 -8.10 -6.80
N GLU A 137 -10.96 -7.54 -6.00
CA GLU A 137 -11.28 -8.01 -4.65
C GLU A 137 -11.50 -9.52 -4.59
N GLY A 138 -10.83 -10.17 -3.64
CA GLY A 138 -10.88 -11.62 -3.43
C GLY A 138 -9.64 -12.15 -2.73
N LYS A 139 -9.53 -13.48 -2.63
CA LYS A 139 -8.41 -14.16 -1.94
C LYS A 139 -7.03 -13.76 -2.50
N ASN A 140 -6.96 -13.49 -3.80
CA ASN A 140 -5.74 -13.11 -4.51
C ASN A 140 -5.70 -11.61 -4.89
N GLY A 141 -6.63 -10.80 -4.39
CA GLY A 141 -6.71 -9.36 -4.65
C GLY A 141 -5.70 -8.54 -3.84
N ASN A 142 -4.52 -9.08 -3.58
CA ASN A 142 -3.44 -8.36 -2.90
C ASN A 142 -2.06 -8.78 -3.40
N LEU A 143 -1.13 -7.82 -3.37
CA LEU A 143 0.28 -7.99 -3.68
C LEU A 143 1.11 -7.63 -2.46
N GLN A 144 2.22 -8.34 -2.26
CA GLN A 144 3.07 -8.16 -1.08
C GLN A 144 4.53 -8.07 -1.49
N THR A 145 5.24 -7.15 -0.87
CA THR A 145 6.68 -7.01 -0.96
C THR A 145 7.27 -6.87 0.44
N GLU A 146 8.55 -7.17 0.54
CA GLU A 146 9.33 -6.85 1.72
C GLU A 146 10.52 -6.00 1.30
N ILE A 147 10.86 -5.03 2.14
CA ILE A 147 12.03 -4.17 1.95
C ILE A 147 12.92 -4.21 3.18
N LEU A 148 14.22 -4.09 2.94
CA LEU A 148 15.21 -3.87 3.99
C LEU A 148 15.68 -2.42 3.94
N LEU A 149 15.43 -1.70 5.02
CA LEU A 149 15.87 -0.33 5.22
C LEU A 149 17.03 -0.35 6.21
N ARG A 150 18.19 0.15 5.81
CA ARG A 150 19.32 0.29 6.73
C ARG A 150 19.01 1.40 7.74
N LYS A 151 19.27 1.10 9.02
CA LYS A 151 19.17 2.07 10.10
C LYS A 151 20.38 2.99 10.02
N ASP A 152 20.13 4.29 9.95
CA ASP A 152 21.18 5.28 10.01
C ASP A 152 21.62 5.48 11.49
N PRO A 153 22.90 5.31 11.82
CA PRO A 153 23.41 5.58 13.17
C PRO A 153 23.17 7.03 13.64
N GLY A 154 23.11 8.00 12.73
CA GLY A 154 22.90 9.42 13.05
C GLY A 154 21.46 9.79 13.40
N TYR A 155 20.48 9.00 12.94
CA TYR A 155 19.05 9.17 13.24
C TYR A 155 18.53 8.18 14.30
N PHE A 156 19.41 7.36 14.87
CA PHE A 156 19.06 6.25 15.78
C PHE A 156 18.43 6.71 17.10
N HIS A 157 18.47 8.02 17.40
CA HIS A 157 18.01 8.57 18.67
C HIS A 157 16.50 8.88 18.76
N PHE A 158 15.69 8.74 17.70
CA PHE A 158 14.30 9.20 17.77
C PHE A 158 13.24 8.22 17.23
N GLN A 159 12.62 7.52 18.19
CA GLN A 159 11.24 7.00 18.20
C GLN A 159 10.83 5.93 17.17
N ARG A 160 9.98 4.99 17.62
CA ARG A 160 9.32 3.90 16.86
C ARG A 160 8.43 4.36 15.69
N ARG A 161 8.53 5.61 15.23
CA ARG A 161 7.69 6.23 14.18
C ARG A 161 8.37 6.29 12.79
N LEU A 162 9.67 6.01 12.68
CA LEU A 162 10.45 6.07 11.43
C LEU A 162 10.33 4.84 10.51
N GLY A 163 9.55 3.82 10.88
CA GLY A 163 9.34 2.63 10.05
C GLY A 163 8.13 2.72 9.11
N PHE A 164 7.47 3.87 9.06
CA PHE A 164 6.25 4.12 8.31
C PHE A 164 6.47 5.27 7.32
N PRO A 165 5.88 5.21 6.11
CA PRO A 165 6.02 6.26 5.12
C PRO A 165 5.36 7.55 5.61
N GLU A 166 5.89 8.68 5.12
CA GLU A 166 5.24 9.98 5.35
C GLU A 166 4.03 10.14 4.45
N LYS A 167 4.13 9.66 3.20
CA LYS A 167 3.04 9.61 2.22
C LYS A 167 3.22 8.42 1.28
N ASP A 168 2.11 7.87 0.83
CA ASP A 168 2.05 6.91 -0.27
C ASP A 168 0.93 7.28 -1.25
N SER A 169 1.15 6.96 -2.51
CA SER A 169 0.18 7.15 -3.58
C SER A 169 0.37 6.05 -4.61
N ILE A 170 -0.70 5.62 -5.28
CA ILE A 170 -0.60 4.65 -6.35
C ILE A 170 -1.22 5.21 -7.62
N GLN A 171 -0.49 5.03 -8.73
CA GLN A 171 -0.94 5.31 -10.09
C GLN A 171 -1.22 3.99 -10.82
N TRP A 172 -2.29 3.98 -11.61
CA TRP A 172 -2.84 2.83 -12.31
C TRP A 172 -3.31 3.22 -13.70
#